data_AF-A0A061A6Z9-F1
#
_entry.id   AF-A0A061A6Z9-F1
#
_cell.length_a   1.000
_cell.length_b   1.000
_cell.length_c   1.000
_cell.angle_alpha   90.00
_cell.angle_beta   90.00
_cell.angle_gamma   90.00
#
_symmetry.space_group_name_H-M   'P 1'
#
loop_
_entity.id
_entity.type
_entity.pdbx_description
1 polymer ?
#
loop_
_entity_poly.entity_id
_entity_poly.type
_entity_poly.pdbx_seq_one_letter_code
_entity_poly.pdbx_strand_id
1 'polypeptide(L)'
;MYSPCSGLEQECQKKLEHKLGLDSYLLKPVQRITKYQLLLKELLKYSKGCEGSEDLQEALTSILGILKAVNDSMHLIAITGYDGNMGDLGRLLMQGSFSVWTEHKKGHAKVKDLARFKPMQRHLFLHEKALLFCKRREENGEGYEKAPSYSFKQSLNMSAVGITENAKGDNKKFEVWCNSREEVYIVQAPTSEVKTTWVKEIRKVLTTQLEAYREASQQRPSDGLFQFPSGAGAPVSLRSVI
;
A
#
# COMPACT_ATOMS: atom_id res chain seq x y z
N MET A 1 -9.22 -39.25 -13.96
CA MET A 1 -9.10 -39.82 -12.60
C MET A 1 -10.25 -39.26 -11.77
N TYR A 2 -11.10 -40.12 -11.21
CA TYR A 2 -12.13 -39.69 -10.27
C TYR A 2 -11.43 -39.19 -8.99
N SER A 3 -11.67 -37.93 -8.62
CA SER A 3 -11.15 -37.38 -7.36
C SER A 3 -11.95 -37.99 -6.20
N PRO A 4 -11.33 -38.73 -5.26
CA PRO A 4 -12.04 -39.39 -4.14
C PRO A 4 -12.90 -38.43 -3.29
N CYS A 5 -12.58 -37.13 -3.33
CA CYS A 5 -13.27 -36.07 -2.60
C CYS A 5 -14.72 -35.85 -3.06
N SER A 6 -15.02 -36.06 -4.34
CA SER A 6 -16.36 -35.80 -4.89
C SER A 6 -17.42 -36.80 -4.41
N GLY A 7 -16.99 -38.02 -4.06
CA GLY A 7 -17.88 -39.05 -3.51
C GLY A 7 -18.37 -38.70 -2.11
N LEU A 8 -17.46 -38.22 -1.25
CA LEU A 8 -17.78 -37.79 0.12
C LEU A 8 -18.75 -36.60 0.12
N GLU A 9 -18.50 -35.60 -0.72
CA GLU A 9 -19.35 -34.41 -0.84
C GLU A 9 -20.79 -34.78 -1.23
N GLN A 10 -20.95 -35.68 -2.20
CA GLN A 10 -22.26 -36.15 -2.65
C GLN A 10 -22.99 -36.96 -1.58
N GLU A 11 -22.28 -37.81 -0.82
CA GLU A 11 -22.87 -38.59 0.26
C GLU A 11 -23.35 -37.69 1.41
N CYS A 12 -22.54 -36.72 1.83
CA CYS A 12 -22.91 -35.73 2.82
C CYS A 12 -24.09 -34.87 2.36
N GLN A 13 -24.12 -34.44 1.10
CA GLN A 13 -25.22 -33.65 0.53
C GLN A 13 -26.54 -34.42 0.58
N LYS A 14 -26.54 -35.71 0.23
CA LYS A 14 -27.73 -36.57 0.31
C LYS A 14 -28.19 -36.78 1.75
N LYS A 15 -27.26 -37.06 2.68
CA LYS A 15 -27.57 -37.22 4.12
C LYS A 15 -28.22 -35.99 4.74
N LEU A 16 -27.84 -34.79 4.28
CA LEU A 16 -28.37 -33.52 4.76
C LEU A 16 -29.58 -33.02 3.94
N GLU A 17 -30.01 -33.77 2.93
CA GLU A 17 -31.12 -33.41 2.02
C GLU A 17 -30.97 -32.02 1.37
N HIS A 18 -29.72 -31.61 1.12
CA HIS A 18 -29.41 -30.31 0.56
C HIS A 18 -29.64 -30.27 -0.96
N LYS A 19 -30.39 -29.25 -1.41
CA LYS A 19 -30.69 -29.03 -2.84
C LYS A 19 -29.52 -28.44 -3.64
N LEU A 20 -28.57 -27.79 -2.98
CA LEU A 20 -27.41 -27.14 -3.60
C LEU A 20 -26.13 -27.91 -3.26
N GLY A 21 -25.11 -27.82 -4.12
CA GLY A 21 -23.78 -28.35 -3.87
C GLY A 21 -23.05 -27.60 -2.77
N LEU A 22 -22.02 -28.23 -2.18
CA LEU A 22 -21.22 -27.64 -1.10
C LEU A 22 -20.60 -26.29 -1.47
N ASP A 23 -20.11 -26.17 -2.70
CA ASP A 23 -19.58 -24.93 -3.32
C ASP A 23 -20.54 -23.73 -3.14
N SER A 24 -21.83 -23.95 -3.34
CA SER A 24 -22.86 -22.92 -3.17
C SER A 24 -23.00 -22.44 -1.72
N TYR A 25 -22.75 -23.31 -0.75
CA TYR A 25 -22.75 -22.95 0.68
C TYR A 25 -21.43 -22.28 1.09
N LEU A 26 -20.29 -22.72 0.53
CA LEU A 26 -18.99 -22.11 0.76
C LEU A 26 -18.89 -20.68 0.20
N LEU A 27 -19.70 -20.32 -0.79
CA LEU A 27 -19.81 -18.94 -1.27
C LEU A 27 -20.59 -18.02 -0.31
N LYS A 28 -21.37 -18.55 0.64
CA LYS A 28 -22.25 -17.73 1.50
C LYS A 28 -21.50 -16.69 2.34
N PRO A 29 -20.32 -16.95 2.94
CA PRO A 29 -19.57 -15.92 3.66
C PRO A 29 -19.16 -14.74 2.77
N VAL A 30 -18.65 -15.01 1.57
CA VAL A 30 -18.26 -13.98 0.57
C VAL A 30 -19.49 -13.17 0.13
N GLN A 31 -20.62 -13.84 -0.08
CA GLN A 31 -21.89 -13.17 -0.40
C GLN A 31 -22.45 -12.38 0.78
N ARG A 32 -22.25 -12.86 2.01
CA ARG A 32 -22.82 -12.24 3.21
C ARG A 32 -22.10 -10.95 3.55
N ILE A 33 -20.78 -10.95 3.52
CA ILE A 33 -19.99 -9.75 3.82
C ILE A 33 -20.27 -8.62 2.81
N THR A 34 -20.44 -8.95 1.53
CA THR A 34 -20.78 -7.98 0.48
C THR A 34 -22.21 -7.44 0.56
N LYS A 35 -23.12 -8.13 1.28
CA LYS A 35 -24.50 -7.65 1.53
C LYS A 35 -24.59 -6.62 2.66
N TYR A 36 -23.70 -6.65 3.66
CA TYR A 36 -23.81 -5.71 4.80
C TYR A 36 -23.76 -4.25 4.36
N GLN A 37 -22.90 -3.88 3.40
CA GLN A 37 -22.87 -2.50 2.88
C GLN A 37 -24.17 -2.09 2.18
N LEU A 38 -24.89 -3.02 1.54
CA LEU A 38 -26.18 -2.73 0.91
C LEU A 38 -27.27 -2.50 1.95
N LEU A 39 -27.31 -3.36 2.98
CA LEU A 39 -28.28 -3.25 4.07
C LEU A 39 -28.07 -1.97 4.88
N LEU A 40 -26.82 -1.63 5.20
CA LEU A 40 -26.48 -0.41 5.92
C LEU A 40 -26.79 0.84 5.09
N LYS A 41 -26.53 0.82 3.77
CA LYS A 41 -26.94 1.91 2.86
C LYS A 41 -28.45 2.09 2.83
N GLU A 42 -29.21 1.01 2.75
CA GLU A 42 -30.66 1.08 2.73
C GLU A 42 -31.22 1.58 4.07
N LEU A 43 -30.68 1.12 5.19
CA LEU A 43 -31.07 1.61 6.51
C LEU A 43 -30.77 3.12 6.64
N LEU A 44 -29.57 3.56 6.23
CA LEU A 44 -29.15 4.96 6.33
C LEU A 44 -30.02 5.91 5.50
N LYS A 45 -30.52 5.44 4.36
CA LYS A 45 -31.46 6.19 3.51
C LYS A 45 -32.74 6.55 4.26
N TYR A 46 -33.23 5.70 5.17
CA TYR A 46 -34.43 5.93 5.97
C TYR A 46 -34.17 6.53 7.35
N SER A 47 -32.92 6.50 7.83
CA SER A 47 -32.52 7.02 9.15
C SER A 47 -31.87 8.42 9.09
N LYS A 48 -32.10 9.19 8.03
CA LYS A 48 -31.53 10.55 7.90
C LYS A 48 -32.15 11.49 8.94
N GLY A 49 -31.31 12.13 9.75
CA GLY A 49 -31.75 13.05 10.80
C GLY A 49 -32.28 12.39 12.08
N CYS A 50 -32.22 11.05 12.16
CA CYS A 50 -32.47 10.33 13.40
C CYS A 50 -31.22 10.27 14.28
N GLU A 51 -31.41 10.11 15.59
CA GLU A 51 -30.33 9.75 16.51
C GLU A 51 -29.69 8.43 16.05
N GLY A 52 -28.35 8.36 16.01
CA GLY A 52 -27.60 7.20 15.51
C GLY A 52 -27.33 7.17 14.00
N SER A 53 -27.75 8.19 13.24
CA SER A 53 -27.45 8.29 11.78
C SER A 53 -25.94 8.37 11.51
N GLU A 54 -25.19 9.04 12.38
CA GLU A 54 -23.73 9.18 12.28
C GLU A 54 -23.02 7.83 12.51
N ASP A 55 -23.39 7.11 13.58
CA ASP A 55 -22.88 5.76 13.86
C ASP A 55 -23.15 4.80 12.71
N LEU A 56 -24.33 4.91 12.08
CA LEU A 56 -24.69 4.09 10.94
C LEU A 56 -23.84 4.42 9.70
N GLN A 57 -23.55 5.71 9.49
CA GLN A 57 -22.65 6.16 8.43
C GLN A 57 -21.20 5.70 8.68
N GLU A 58 -20.74 5.69 9.93
CA GLU A 58 -19.43 5.16 10.34
C GLU A 58 -19.35 3.64 10.15
N ALA A 59 -20.38 2.90 10.56
CA ALA A 59 -20.48 1.46 10.36
C ALA A 59 -20.45 1.09 8.87
N LEU A 60 -21.17 1.83 8.02
CA LEU A 60 -21.12 1.66 6.57
C LEU A 60 -19.70 1.91 6.02
N THR A 61 -19.05 2.98 6.47
CA THR A 61 -17.67 3.31 6.07
C THR A 61 -16.71 2.19 6.47
N SER A 62 -16.87 1.64 7.68
CA SER A 62 -16.05 0.54 8.21
C SER A 62 -16.23 -0.74 7.39
N ILE A 63 -17.46 -1.14 7.07
CA ILE A 63 -17.73 -2.32 6.24
C ILE A 63 -17.17 -2.15 4.82
N LEU A 64 -17.31 -0.96 4.22
CA LEU A 64 -16.69 -0.65 2.93
C LEU A 64 -15.16 -0.75 3.01
N GLY A 65 -14.56 -0.30 4.12
CA GLY A 65 -13.14 -0.46 4.42
C GLY A 65 -12.70 -1.91 4.49
N ILE A 66 -13.46 -2.78 5.18
CA ILE A 66 -13.17 -4.22 5.27
C ILE A 66 -13.25 -4.88 3.89
N LEU A 67 -14.30 -4.60 3.11
CA LEU A 67 -14.45 -5.15 1.76
C LEU A 67 -13.28 -4.76 0.87
N LYS A 68 -12.85 -3.49 0.95
CA LYS A 68 -11.66 -3.01 0.25
C LYS A 68 -10.40 -3.74 0.71
N ALA A 69 -10.17 -3.87 2.02
CA ALA A 69 -8.97 -4.52 2.56
C ALA A 69 -8.88 -6.00 2.16
N VAL A 70 -10.01 -6.73 2.18
CA VAL A 70 -10.08 -8.12 1.71
C VAL A 70 -9.76 -8.21 0.22
N ASN A 71 -10.39 -7.35 -0.60
CA ASN A 71 -10.10 -7.31 -2.03
C ASN A 71 -8.62 -7.01 -2.32
N ASP A 72 -8.05 -6.03 -1.62
CA ASP A 72 -6.65 -5.62 -1.80
C ASP A 72 -5.69 -6.74 -1.36
N SER A 73 -6.01 -7.48 -0.29
CA SER A 73 -5.22 -8.62 0.18
C SER A 73 -5.17 -9.75 -0.86
N MET A 74 -6.25 -9.98 -1.62
CA MET A 74 -6.25 -10.96 -2.71
C MET A 74 -5.25 -10.58 -3.82
N HIS A 75 -5.08 -9.29 -4.11
CA HIS A 75 -4.06 -8.84 -5.06
C HIS A 75 -2.63 -8.95 -4.48
N LEU A 76 -2.47 -8.71 -3.17
CA LEU A 76 -1.18 -8.76 -2.50
C LEU A 76 -0.57 -10.17 -2.51
N ILE A 77 -1.37 -11.19 -2.20
CA ILE A 77 -0.90 -12.59 -2.20
C ILE A 77 -0.53 -13.09 -3.61
N ALA A 78 -0.97 -12.41 -4.65
CA ALA A 78 -0.66 -12.75 -6.03
C ALA A 78 0.64 -12.09 -6.56
N ILE A 79 1.38 -11.37 -5.70
CA ILE A 79 2.69 -10.84 -6.03
C ILE A 79 3.75 -11.96 -5.94
N THR A 80 4.57 -12.05 -6.98
CA THR A 80 5.67 -13.02 -7.13
C THR A 80 6.99 -12.29 -7.35
N GLY A 81 8.09 -12.90 -6.89
CA GLY A 81 9.46 -12.39 -7.10
C GLY A 81 9.85 -11.21 -6.21
N TYR A 82 9.14 -10.96 -5.11
CA TYR A 82 9.57 -10.03 -4.08
C TYR A 82 10.48 -10.75 -3.08
N ASP A 83 11.73 -10.31 -2.97
CA ASP A 83 12.75 -10.90 -2.09
C ASP A 83 12.80 -10.15 -0.75
N GLY A 84 11.73 -10.30 0.02
CA GLY A 84 11.56 -9.62 1.31
C GLY A 84 10.26 -10.02 1.99
N ASN A 85 10.09 -9.62 3.25
CA ASN A 85 8.87 -9.89 3.99
C ASN A 85 7.83 -8.78 3.74
N MET A 86 6.68 -9.15 3.16
CA MET A 86 5.57 -8.23 2.92
C MET A 86 5.06 -7.57 4.21
N GLY A 87 5.16 -8.25 5.36
CA GLY A 87 4.76 -7.71 6.65
C GLY A 87 5.58 -6.49 7.08
N ASP A 88 6.85 -6.41 6.66
CA ASP A 88 7.75 -5.32 7.06
C ASP A 88 7.37 -3.98 6.40
N LEU A 89 6.68 -4.05 5.25
CA LEU A 89 6.19 -2.90 4.49
C LEU A 89 5.07 -2.14 5.21
N GLY A 90 4.44 -2.75 6.23
CA GLY A 90 3.26 -2.24 6.89
C GLY A 90 1.97 -2.53 6.10
N ARG A 91 0.86 -1.95 6.55
CA ARG A 91 -0.46 -2.23 5.97
C ARG A 91 -0.52 -1.79 4.51
N LEU A 92 -1.19 -2.60 3.68
CA LEU A 92 -1.54 -2.22 2.31
C LEU A 92 -2.68 -1.20 2.35
N LEU A 93 -2.43 0.00 1.83
CA LEU A 93 -3.36 1.12 1.85
C LEU A 93 -4.14 1.22 0.53
N MET A 94 -3.46 1.05 -0.61
CA MET A 94 -4.08 1.12 -1.93
C MET A 94 -3.37 0.22 -2.94
N GLN A 95 -4.11 -0.27 -3.93
CA GLN A 95 -3.56 -0.91 -5.11
C GLN A 95 -4.32 -0.50 -6.36
N GLY A 96 -3.66 -0.55 -7.52
CA GLY A 96 -4.28 -0.16 -8.78
C GLY A 96 -3.35 -0.26 -9.98
N SER A 97 -3.94 -0.31 -11.18
CA SER A 97 -3.21 -0.34 -12.45
C SER A 97 -3.06 1.05 -13.05
N PHE A 98 -1.85 1.37 -13.51
CA PHE A 98 -1.46 2.68 -14.02
C PHE A 98 -0.56 2.58 -15.26
N SER A 99 -0.63 3.60 -16.09
CA SER A 99 0.40 3.91 -17.09
C SER A 99 1.49 4.75 -16.41
N VAL A 100 2.74 4.27 -16.45
CA VAL A 100 3.88 4.89 -15.76
C VAL A 100 5.00 5.22 -16.76
N TRP A 101 5.49 6.46 -16.72
CA TRP A 101 6.71 6.89 -17.41
C TRP A 101 7.81 7.16 -16.38
N THR A 102 9.07 6.96 -16.79
CA THR A 102 10.26 7.17 -15.94
C THR A 102 11.16 8.23 -16.56
N GLU A 103 11.48 9.27 -15.79
CA GLU A 103 12.49 10.27 -16.14
C GLU A 103 13.66 10.16 -15.14
N HIS A 104 14.86 9.88 -15.65
CA HIS A 104 16.09 9.85 -14.87
C HIS A 104 17.01 10.99 -15.30
N LYS A 105 17.55 11.75 -14.32
CA LYS A 105 18.41 12.92 -14.60
C LYS A 105 19.87 12.56 -14.96
N LYS A 106 20.36 11.37 -14.61
CA LYS A 106 21.75 10.95 -14.87
C LYS A 106 21.84 10.05 -16.10
N GLY A 107 22.58 10.51 -17.11
CA GLY A 107 23.09 9.66 -18.18
C GLY A 107 22.88 10.22 -19.57
N HIS A 108 23.97 10.73 -20.17
CA HIS A 108 24.10 10.90 -21.61
C HIS A 108 23.91 9.54 -22.32
N ALA A 109 22.66 9.16 -22.61
CA ALA A 109 22.35 8.13 -23.59
C ALA A 109 21.68 8.81 -24.78
N LYS A 110 22.53 9.41 -25.62
CA LYS A 110 22.24 9.69 -27.03
C LYS A 110 22.16 8.35 -27.79
N VAL A 111 21.20 7.48 -27.48
CA VAL A 111 20.87 6.32 -28.34
C VAL A 111 19.37 6.03 -28.21
N LYS A 112 18.66 6.22 -29.33
CA LYS A 112 17.32 5.70 -29.69
C LYS A 112 16.43 5.21 -28.54
N ASP A 113 15.59 6.08 -27.98
CA ASP A 113 14.56 5.65 -27.02
C ASP A 113 13.14 5.96 -27.50
N LEU A 114 12.64 5.10 -28.39
CA LEU A 114 11.20 4.96 -28.57
C LEU A 114 10.53 4.41 -27.28
N ALA A 115 11.31 3.76 -26.41
CA ALA A 115 10.86 3.20 -25.14
C ALA A 115 10.63 4.26 -24.03
N ARG A 116 11.32 5.41 -24.05
CA ARG A 116 11.09 6.51 -23.08
C ARG A 116 9.72 7.17 -23.25
N PHE A 117 9.16 7.17 -24.46
CA PHE A 117 7.88 7.80 -24.74
C PHE A 117 6.67 6.88 -24.48
N LYS A 118 6.88 5.56 -24.50
CA LYS A 118 5.79 4.59 -24.29
C LYS A 118 5.60 4.34 -22.78
N PRO A 119 4.39 4.58 -22.23
CA PRO A 119 4.13 4.24 -20.85
C PRO A 119 4.28 2.74 -20.62
N MET A 120 4.84 2.39 -19.47
CA MET A 120 4.82 1.03 -18.98
C MET A 120 3.54 0.81 -18.17
N GLN A 121 2.88 -0.33 -18.38
CA GLN A 121 1.81 -0.74 -17.47
C GLN A 121 2.41 -1.27 -16.17
N ARG A 122 1.98 -0.70 -15.05
CA ARG A 122 2.36 -1.12 -13.70
C ARG A 122 1.15 -1.21 -12.80
N HIS A 123 1.11 -2.26 -12.01
CA HIS A 123 0.22 -2.37 -10.88
C HIS A 123 0.97 -1.91 -9.64
N LEU A 124 0.51 -0.84 -9.01
CA LEU A 124 1.14 -0.25 -7.85
C LEU A 124 0.49 -0.76 -6.58
N PHE A 125 1.29 -0.97 -5.53
CA PHE A 125 0.83 -1.29 -4.18
C PHE A 125 1.44 -0.28 -3.21
N LEU A 126 0.60 0.56 -2.62
CA LEU A 126 0.98 1.56 -1.64
C LEU A 126 0.86 0.96 -0.25
N HIS A 127 1.99 0.74 0.42
CA HIS A 127 2.08 0.39 1.83
C HIS A 127 2.51 1.61 2.67
N GLU A 128 2.38 1.49 3.99
CA GLU A 128 2.83 2.53 4.94
C GLU A 128 4.30 2.89 4.79
N LYS A 129 5.17 1.91 4.46
CA LYS A 129 6.63 2.11 4.36
C LYS A 129 7.20 1.97 2.95
N ALA A 130 6.45 1.47 1.98
CA ALA A 130 6.94 1.33 0.61
C ALA A 130 5.85 1.48 -0.46
N LEU A 131 6.25 1.93 -1.65
CA LEU A 131 5.46 1.87 -2.87
C LEU A 131 6.04 0.81 -3.81
N LEU A 132 5.34 -0.31 -4.00
CA LEU A 132 5.76 -1.38 -4.88
C LEU A 132 5.23 -1.15 -6.30
N PHE A 133 6.06 -1.46 -7.29
CA PHE A 133 5.69 -1.48 -8.69
C PHE A 133 5.78 -2.92 -9.18
N CYS A 134 4.67 -3.44 -9.67
CA CYS A 134 4.58 -4.77 -10.24
C CYS A 134 4.14 -4.71 -11.70
N LYS A 135 4.49 -5.73 -12.48
CA LYS A 135 3.93 -5.95 -13.82
C LYS A 135 2.86 -7.04 -13.72
N ARG A 136 1.62 -6.71 -14.10
CA ARG A 136 0.56 -7.72 -14.24
C ARG A 136 0.98 -8.75 -15.30
N ARG A 137 0.87 -10.03 -14.96
CA ARG A 137 1.04 -11.15 -15.88
C ARG A 137 -0.34 -11.52 -16.41
N GLU A 138 -0.38 -11.85 -17.69
CA GLU A 138 -1.52 -12.51 -18.29
C GLU A 138 -1.11 -13.98 -18.36
N GLU A 139 -1.68 -14.81 -17.49
CA GLU A 139 -1.51 -16.26 -17.58
C GLU A 139 -2.41 -16.77 -18.70
N ASN A 140 -1.81 -17.06 -19.85
CA ASN A 140 -2.46 -17.73 -20.99
C ASN A 140 -2.48 -19.25 -20.77
N GLY A 141 -2.80 -19.70 -19.55
CA GLY A 141 -2.87 -21.13 -19.22
C GLY A 141 -4.22 -21.73 -19.61
N GLU A 142 -4.23 -22.96 -20.11
CA GLU A 142 -5.44 -23.76 -20.28
C GLU A 142 -5.92 -24.25 -18.90
N GLY A 143 -6.72 -23.43 -18.22
CA GLY A 143 -7.28 -23.75 -16.92
C GLY A 143 -8.22 -22.64 -16.40
N TYR A 144 -9.11 -22.99 -15.47
CA TYR A 144 -10.12 -22.08 -14.89
C TYR A 144 -9.58 -21.05 -13.88
N GLU A 145 -8.27 -21.01 -13.63
CA GLU A 145 -7.65 -20.06 -12.71
C GLU A 145 -7.31 -18.76 -13.46
N LYS A 146 -8.31 -17.87 -13.59
CA LYS A 146 -8.16 -16.51 -14.14
C LYS A 146 -7.69 -15.48 -13.10
N ALA A 147 -7.02 -15.94 -12.04
CA ALA A 147 -6.57 -15.04 -10.99
C ALA A 147 -5.43 -14.14 -11.52
N PRO A 148 -5.46 -12.81 -11.27
CA PRO A 148 -4.40 -11.92 -11.73
C PRO A 148 -3.12 -12.21 -10.97
N SER A 149 -2.01 -12.50 -11.66
CA SER A 149 -0.69 -12.62 -11.04
C SER A 149 0.18 -11.38 -11.34
N TYR A 150 1.04 -11.02 -10.38
CA TYR A 150 1.85 -9.81 -10.44
C TYR A 150 3.32 -10.17 -10.25
N SER A 151 4.19 -9.77 -11.18
CA SER A 151 5.64 -9.88 -10.97
C SER A 151 6.20 -8.58 -10.43
N PHE A 152 6.84 -8.65 -9.27
CA PHE A 152 7.58 -7.53 -8.68
C PHE A 152 8.62 -6.96 -9.66
N LYS A 153 8.82 -5.64 -9.61
CA LYS A 153 9.81 -4.93 -10.44
C LYS A 153 10.72 -4.02 -9.63
N GLN A 154 10.14 -3.22 -8.74
CA GLN A 154 10.88 -2.27 -7.92
C GLN A 154 10.03 -1.84 -6.72
N SER A 155 10.69 -1.32 -5.70
CA SER A 155 10.09 -0.73 -4.52
C SER A 155 10.71 0.63 -4.25
N LEU A 156 9.90 1.63 -3.92
CA LEU A 156 10.37 2.90 -3.39
C LEU A 156 10.12 2.94 -1.89
N ASN A 157 11.13 3.29 -1.10
CA ASN A 157 10.96 3.52 0.33
C ASN A 157 10.22 4.84 0.54
N MET A 158 9.09 4.80 1.26
CA MET A 158 8.26 5.98 1.47
C MET A 158 8.98 7.12 2.20
N SER A 159 10.04 6.83 2.98
CA SER A 159 10.86 7.85 3.64
C SER A 159 11.67 8.73 2.66
N ALA A 160 11.85 8.27 1.43
CA ALA A 160 12.58 8.98 0.37
C ALA A 160 11.65 9.43 -0.77
N VAL A 161 10.34 9.23 -0.65
CA VAL A 161 9.34 9.53 -1.67
C VAL A 161 8.82 10.97 -1.54
N GLY A 162 8.65 11.61 -2.69
CA GLY A 162 8.02 12.91 -2.85
C GLY A 162 6.84 12.93 -3.81
N ILE A 163 5.90 13.81 -3.49
CA ILE A 163 4.66 14.20 -4.14
C ILE A 163 4.73 15.25 -5.26
N THR A 164 4.18 15.10 -6.48
CA THR A 164 3.69 16.27 -7.24
C THR A 164 2.33 15.98 -7.87
N GLU A 165 1.32 16.74 -7.45
CA GLU A 165 -0.07 16.44 -7.80
C GLU A 165 -0.42 16.76 -9.25
N ASN A 166 0.17 17.80 -9.83
CA ASN A 166 -0.17 18.24 -11.18
C ASN A 166 1.03 18.07 -12.11
N ALA A 167 1.03 16.97 -12.87
CA ALA A 167 1.92 16.83 -14.01
C ALA A 167 1.38 17.65 -15.20
N LYS A 168 2.27 18.18 -16.05
CA LYS A 168 1.86 19.00 -17.19
C LYS A 168 1.01 18.21 -18.19
N GLY A 169 -0.10 18.80 -18.64
CA GLY A 169 -0.85 18.35 -19.82
C GLY A 169 -1.91 17.26 -19.60
N ASP A 170 -2.13 16.76 -18.38
CA ASP A 170 -3.21 15.80 -18.09
C ASP A 170 -3.62 15.86 -16.61
N ASN A 171 -4.89 16.15 -16.33
CA ASN A 171 -5.41 16.25 -14.98
C ASN A 171 -5.48 14.90 -14.23
N LYS A 172 -5.30 13.76 -14.94
CA LYS A 172 -5.22 12.40 -14.36
C LYS A 172 -3.80 11.96 -14.04
N LYS A 173 -2.80 12.81 -14.31
CA LYS A 173 -1.39 12.50 -14.03
C LYS A 173 -0.92 13.16 -12.73
N PHE A 174 -0.07 12.43 -12.02
CA PHE A 174 0.70 12.91 -10.86
C PHE A 174 2.12 12.34 -10.96
N GLU A 175 3.06 12.91 -10.22
CA GLU A 175 4.46 12.46 -10.20
C GLU A 175 4.81 11.93 -8.81
N VAL A 176 5.44 10.76 -8.78
CA VAL A 176 6.12 10.22 -7.60
C VAL A 176 7.61 10.29 -7.88
N TRP A 177 8.39 10.90 -7.00
CA TRP A 177 9.83 11.05 -7.20
C TRP A 177 10.60 10.68 -5.95
N CYS A 178 11.88 10.31 -6.10
CA CYS A 178 12.76 10.02 -4.97
C CYS A 178 14.15 10.63 -5.19
N ASN A 179 15.01 10.57 -4.17
CA ASN A 179 16.41 11.01 -4.23
C ASN A 179 16.56 12.42 -4.82
N SER A 180 15.82 13.40 -4.28
CA SER A 180 15.83 14.79 -4.78
C SER A 180 15.47 14.94 -6.27
N ARG A 181 14.52 14.11 -6.75
CA ARG A 181 14.07 14.03 -8.15
C ARG A 181 15.15 13.53 -9.12
N GLU A 182 16.06 12.67 -8.66
CA GLU A 182 16.93 11.90 -9.57
C GLU A 182 16.15 10.85 -10.36
N GLU A 183 15.12 10.27 -9.74
CA GLU A 183 14.15 9.37 -10.37
C GLU A 183 12.75 9.99 -10.23
N VAL A 184 12.05 10.12 -11.37
CA VAL A 184 10.69 10.66 -11.43
C VAL A 184 9.80 9.67 -12.18
N TYR A 185 8.70 9.28 -11.54
CA TYR A 185 7.67 8.40 -12.07
C TYR A 185 6.41 9.22 -12.34
N ILE A 186 6.10 9.44 -13.61
CA ILE A 186 4.83 10.08 -14.01
C ILE A 186 3.78 8.99 -14.07
N VAL A 187 2.78 9.07 -13.20
CA VAL A 187 1.72 8.07 -13.04
C VAL A 187 0.42 8.64 -13.58
N GLN A 188 -0.16 8.00 -14.59
CA GLN A 188 -1.48 8.33 -15.12
C GLN A 188 -2.53 7.36 -14.59
N ALA A 189 -3.49 7.90 -13.83
CA ALA A 189 -4.63 7.17 -13.32
C ALA A 189 -5.69 6.94 -14.41
N PRO A 190 -6.54 5.90 -14.27
CA PRO A 190 -7.66 5.67 -15.18
C PRO A 190 -8.67 6.83 -15.15
N THR A 191 -8.89 7.44 -13.98
CA THR A 191 -9.80 8.60 -13.80
C THR A 191 -9.18 9.65 -12.86
N SER A 192 -9.75 10.87 -12.88
CA SER A 192 -9.35 11.97 -11.98
C SER A 192 -9.60 11.63 -10.52
N GLU A 193 -10.68 10.90 -10.23
CA GLU A 193 -11.07 10.52 -8.86
C GLU A 193 -10.07 9.53 -8.28
N VAL A 194 -9.61 8.57 -9.09
CA VAL A 194 -8.56 7.63 -8.70
C VAL A 194 -7.26 8.38 -8.42
N LYS A 195 -6.84 9.30 -9.30
CA LYS A 195 -5.69 10.17 -9.03
C LYS A 195 -5.83 10.90 -7.70
N THR A 196 -6.94 11.61 -7.48
CA THR A 196 -7.17 12.41 -6.26
C THR A 196 -7.08 11.54 -5.01
N THR A 197 -7.67 10.34 -5.06
CA THR A 197 -7.62 9.38 -3.94
C THR A 197 -6.18 8.93 -3.66
N TRP A 198 -5.43 8.58 -4.69
CA TRP A 198 -4.01 8.17 -4.57
C TRP A 198 -3.12 9.29 -4.05
N VAL A 199 -3.27 10.50 -4.58
CA VAL A 199 -2.53 11.68 -4.10
C VAL A 199 -2.85 11.95 -2.63
N LYS A 200 -4.12 11.89 -2.24
CA LYS A 200 -4.54 12.08 -0.84
C LYS A 200 -3.92 11.03 0.09
N GLU A 201 -3.94 9.75 -0.29
CA GLU A 201 -3.43 8.68 0.57
C GLU A 201 -1.89 8.73 0.67
N ILE A 202 -1.17 9.00 -0.42
CA ILE A 202 0.29 9.20 -0.40
C ILE A 202 0.64 10.39 0.50
N ARG A 203 -0.07 11.53 0.38
CA ARG A 203 0.14 12.69 1.26
C ARG A 203 -0.07 12.33 2.72
N LYS A 204 -1.13 11.58 3.03
CA LYS A 204 -1.40 11.10 4.40
C LYS A 204 -0.22 10.30 4.96
N VAL A 205 0.31 9.35 4.20
CA VAL A 205 1.49 8.56 4.61
C VAL A 205 2.69 9.48 4.89
N LEU A 206 2.99 10.41 3.98
CA LEU A 206 4.12 11.34 4.14
C LEU A 206 3.95 12.26 5.36
N THR A 207 2.73 12.74 5.62
CA THR A 207 2.42 13.55 6.82
C THR A 207 2.62 12.75 8.10
N THR A 208 2.10 11.53 8.18
CA THR A 208 2.27 10.65 9.34
C THR A 208 3.76 10.33 9.60
N GLN A 209 4.55 10.11 8.54
CA GLN A 209 5.99 9.90 8.69
C GLN A 209 6.72 11.15 9.20
N LEU A 210 6.31 12.34 8.73
CA LEU A 210 6.88 13.60 9.21
C LEU A 210 6.57 13.85 10.69
N GLU A 211 5.34 13.55 11.12
CA GLU A 211 4.92 13.64 12.52
C GLU A 211 5.75 12.69 13.40
N ALA A 212 5.85 11.41 13.02
CA ALA A 212 6.65 10.43 13.73
C ALA A 212 8.15 10.82 13.83
N TYR A 213 8.71 11.39 12.75
CA TYR A 213 10.09 11.89 12.75
C TYR A 213 10.29 13.08 13.70
N ARG A 214 9.31 13.99 13.78
CA ARG A 214 9.33 15.14 14.70
C ARG A 214 9.28 14.69 16.15
N GLU A 215 8.39 13.75 16.47
CA GLU A 215 8.27 13.16 17.81
C GLU A 215 9.57 12.45 18.24
N ALA A 216 10.14 11.61 17.37
CA ALA A 216 11.40 10.92 17.64
C ALA A 216 12.60 11.88 17.81
N SER A 217 12.57 13.03 17.15
CA SER A 217 13.62 14.06 17.28
C SER A 217 13.49 14.86 18.59
N GLN A 218 12.28 15.02 19.12
CA GLN A 218 12.03 15.67 20.41
C GLN A 218 12.34 14.76 21.61
N GLN A 219 12.28 13.44 21.43
CA GLN A 219 12.55 12.46 22.47
C GLN A 219 14.02 12.07 22.64
N ARG A 220 14.94 12.53 21.76
CA ARG A 220 16.38 12.31 21.95
C ARG A 220 16.88 13.17 23.12
N PRO A 221 17.31 12.58 24.26
CA PRO A 221 17.96 13.36 25.31
C PRO A 221 19.24 13.95 24.75
N SER A 222 19.58 15.18 25.12
CA SER A 222 20.91 15.73 24.94
C SER A 222 21.89 14.88 25.75
N ASP A 223 22.49 13.86 25.14
CA ASP A 223 23.63 13.16 25.76
C ASP A 223 24.70 14.19 26.08
N GLY A 224 25.05 14.21 27.36
CA GLY A 224 25.65 15.35 28.05
C GLY A 224 26.90 15.90 27.38
N LEU A 225 27.00 17.23 27.43
CA LEU A 225 28.28 17.92 27.29
C LEU A 225 29.31 17.27 28.22
N PHE A 226 30.43 16.88 27.64
CA PHE A 226 31.69 16.62 28.33
C PHE A 226 31.93 17.66 29.44
N GLN A 227 31.89 17.23 30.70
CA GLN A 227 32.45 18.00 31.80
C GLN A 227 33.97 17.92 31.75
N PHE A 228 34.62 19.02 31.38
CA PHE A 228 36.01 19.24 31.77
C PHE A 228 36.06 19.60 33.26
N PRO A 229 37.01 19.04 34.05
CA PRO A 229 37.12 19.39 35.46
C PRO A 229 37.76 20.76 35.61
N SER A 230 37.08 21.66 36.34
CA SER A 230 37.63 22.92 36.83
C SER A 230 37.81 22.82 38.34
N GLY A 231 39.03 23.02 38.82
CA GLY A 231 39.32 23.13 40.25
C GLY A 231 40.80 23.42 40.50
N ALA A 232 41.11 24.70 40.68
CA ALA A 232 42.43 25.22 41.01
C ALA A 232 42.66 25.33 42.53
N GLY A 233 43.92 25.29 42.95
CA GLY A 233 44.44 25.66 44.29
C GLY A 233 45.44 24.62 44.80
N ALA A 234 46.67 24.91 45.23
CA ALA A 234 47.35 26.13 45.66
C ALA A 234 48.89 25.92 45.55
N PRO A 235 49.75 26.91 45.88
CA PRO A 235 51.18 26.90 45.56
C PRO A 235 52.08 26.31 46.68
N VAL A 236 53.40 26.30 46.39
CA VAL A 236 54.58 26.15 47.30
C VAL A 236 55.25 24.78 47.32
N SER A 237 56.49 24.69 46.78
CA SER A 237 57.74 24.64 47.59
C SER A 237 58.97 24.35 46.72
N LEU A 238 60.04 25.14 46.94
CA LEU A 238 61.39 24.96 46.43
C LEU A 238 62.18 23.98 47.33
N ARG A 239 62.82 22.96 46.73
CA ARG A 239 64.12 22.34 47.11
C ARG A 239 64.36 21.11 46.22
N SER A 240 65.33 21.15 45.31
CA SER A 240 66.68 20.57 45.47
C SER A 240 66.68 19.06 45.75
N VAL A 241 67.33 18.29 44.87
CA VAL A 241 68.45 17.36 45.15
C VAL A 241 68.63 16.40 43.95
N ILE A 242 69.83 16.52 43.34
CA ILE A 242 70.56 15.64 42.40
C ILE A 242 69.96 15.46 41.00
#